data_AF-A0A550GKX4-F1
#
_entry.id   AF-A0A550GKX4-F1
#
_cell.length_a   1.000
_cell.length_b   1.000
_cell.length_c   1.000
_cell.angle_alpha   90.00
_cell.angle_beta   90.00
_cell.angle_gamma   90.00
#
_symmetry.space_group_name_H-M   'P 1'
#
loop_
_entity.id
_entity.type
_entity.pdbx_description
1 polymer ?
#
loop_
_entity_poly.entity_id
_entity_poly.type
_entity_poly.pdbx_seq_one_letter_code
_entity_poly.pdbx_strand_id
1 'polypeptide(L)'
;MNSKMSESYQNYIATMENQLKQLYVISERARSTGLDPSLKTECVIAKDIADLVEGLVGPKDVAGSIRELSTKIQREEIAFKIAEEIVYGKFGKMEPEVAAEQAIRTALAIFTEGLTAAPIQGVAQVKIKTNADRTSYLAIYFAGPIRSAGGTDQALTLVVGDFVRRLLGLDKYKPTAEEISRFLEELRLYERNVGRFQYHIPDDEVKKALDLLPVEVTGTESDPVEVSSYRNLQRIETNRVRGGALRVVNDGIVGRAAKVL
;
A
#
# COMPACT_ATOMS: atom_id res chain seq x y z
N MET A 1 -21.45 -0.39 -20.13
CA MET A 1 -22.01 -0.89 -21.40
C MET A 1 -21.58 -2.35 -21.59
N ASN A 2 -22.45 -3.32 -21.26
CA ASN A 2 -22.21 -4.73 -21.58
C ASN A 2 -22.57 -4.96 -23.05
N SER A 3 -21.61 -4.72 -23.95
CA SER A 3 -21.69 -5.23 -25.31
C SER A 3 -21.71 -6.77 -25.23
N LYS A 4 -22.74 -7.42 -25.77
CA LYS A 4 -22.75 -8.88 -25.92
C LYS A 4 -21.57 -9.25 -26.79
N MET A 5 -20.57 -9.92 -26.22
CA MET A 5 -19.43 -10.46 -26.96
C MET A 5 -19.91 -11.30 -28.16
N SER A 6 -19.23 -11.18 -29.30
CA SER A 6 -19.51 -12.01 -30.46
C SER A 6 -19.18 -13.49 -30.16
N GLU A 7 -19.85 -14.40 -30.85
CA GLU A 7 -19.64 -15.85 -30.69
C GLU A 7 -18.19 -16.26 -30.98
N SER A 8 -17.57 -15.65 -32.00
CA SER A 8 -16.15 -15.84 -32.31
C SER A 8 -15.25 -15.44 -31.12
N TYR A 9 -15.54 -14.30 -30.48
CA TYR A 9 -14.76 -13.84 -29.34
C TYR A 9 -14.99 -14.71 -28.08
N GLN A 10 -16.22 -15.21 -27.87
CA GLN A 10 -16.51 -16.18 -26.81
C GLN A 10 -15.74 -17.50 -27.01
N ASN A 11 -15.72 -18.02 -28.24
CA ASN A 11 -14.97 -19.24 -28.58
C ASN A 11 -13.45 -19.05 -28.40
N TYR A 12 -12.93 -17.87 -28.73
CA TYR A 12 -11.53 -17.51 -28.49
C TYR A 12 -11.18 -17.54 -27.00
N ILE A 13 -11.96 -16.86 -26.15
CA ILE A 13 -11.75 -16.87 -24.69
C ILE A 13 -11.87 -18.29 -24.12
N ALA A 14 -12.91 -19.04 -24.52
CA ALA A 14 -13.11 -20.42 -24.04
C ALA A 14 -11.92 -21.33 -24.41
N THR A 15 -11.31 -21.13 -25.58
CA THR A 15 -10.11 -21.87 -25.98
C THR A 15 -8.93 -21.55 -25.07
N MET A 16 -8.68 -20.27 -24.77
CA MET A 16 -7.61 -19.86 -23.86
C MET A 16 -7.83 -20.37 -22.43
N GLU A 17 -9.06 -20.28 -21.91
CA GLU A 17 -9.41 -20.79 -20.59
C GLU A 17 -9.18 -22.31 -20.48
N ASN A 18 -9.52 -23.06 -21.52
CA ASN A 18 -9.31 -24.51 -21.54
C ASN A 18 -7.83 -24.87 -21.58
N GLN A 19 -7.02 -24.14 -22.37
CA GLN A 19 -5.57 -24.32 -22.38
C GLN A 19 -4.94 -23.97 -21.02
N LEU A 20 -5.38 -22.87 -20.40
CA LEU A 20 -4.93 -22.49 -19.06
C LEU A 20 -5.25 -23.57 -18.03
N LYS A 21 -6.47 -24.11 -18.03
CA LYS A 21 -6.87 -25.22 -17.14
C LYS A 21 -5.97 -26.45 -17.32
N GLN A 22 -5.63 -26.81 -18.56
CA GLN A 22 -4.73 -27.93 -18.82
C GLN A 22 -3.32 -27.68 -18.25
N LEU A 23 -2.77 -26.48 -18.46
CA LEU A 23 -1.48 -26.09 -17.89
C LEU A 23 -1.50 -26.09 -16.35
N TYR A 24 -2.60 -25.65 -15.74
CA TYR A 24 -2.76 -25.64 -14.29
C TYR A 24 -2.71 -27.06 -13.69
N VAL A 25 -3.37 -28.03 -14.33
CA VAL A 25 -3.32 -29.44 -13.92
C VAL A 25 -1.90 -30.01 -14.00
N ILE A 26 -1.14 -29.63 -15.03
CA ILE A 26 0.27 -30.03 -15.16
C ILE A 26 1.09 -29.42 -14.02
N SER A 27 0.88 -28.15 -13.70
CA SER A 27 1.58 -27.45 -12.61
C SER A 27 1.28 -28.07 -11.25
N GLU A 28 0.02 -28.33 -10.93
CA GLU A 28 -0.40 -29.01 -9.69
C GLU A 28 0.25 -30.39 -9.56
N ARG A 29 0.24 -31.19 -10.63
CA ARG A 29 0.87 -32.50 -10.63
C ARG A 29 2.38 -32.41 -10.37
N ALA A 30 3.06 -31.46 -11.00
CA ALA A 30 4.49 -31.26 -10.79
C ALA A 30 4.79 -30.81 -9.35
N ARG A 31 4.08 -29.80 -8.84
CA ARG A 31 4.25 -29.25 -7.48
C ARG A 31 3.95 -30.28 -6.39
N SER A 32 2.98 -31.17 -6.62
CA SER A 32 2.64 -32.25 -5.68
C SER A 32 3.77 -33.25 -5.42
N THR A 33 4.82 -33.26 -6.24
CA THR A 33 6.01 -34.12 -6.04
C THR A 33 6.92 -33.65 -4.91
N GLY A 34 6.73 -32.42 -4.40
CA GLY A 34 7.48 -31.90 -3.26
C GLY A 34 8.91 -31.46 -3.56
N LEU A 35 9.21 -31.17 -4.83
CA LEU A 35 10.53 -30.69 -5.27
C LEU A 35 10.68 -29.16 -5.26
N ASP A 36 9.58 -28.43 -5.05
CA ASP A 36 9.51 -26.98 -5.04
C ASP A 36 9.11 -26.43 -3.64
N PRO A 37 9.28 -25.12 -3.37
CA PRO A 37 8.92 -24.51 -2.07
C PRO A 37 7.45 -24.68 -1.65
N SER A 38 6.55 -24.93 -2.59
CA SER A 38 5.13 -25.15 -2.37
C SER A 38 4.66 -26.44 -3.05
N LEU A 39 3.78 -27.17 -2.36
CA LEU A 39 3.12 -28.38 -2.88
C LEU A 39 1.97 -28.08 -3.85
N LYS A 40 1.60 -26.80 -4.01
CA LYS A 40 0.52 -26.33 -4.88
C LYS A 40 1.00 -25.22 -5.78
N THR A 41 0.28 -24.99 -6.87
CA THR A 41 0.52 -23.85 -7.76
C THR A 41 0.31 -22.55 -7.00
N GLU A 42 1.34 -21.70 -6.97
CA GLU A 42 1.31 -20.42 -6.25
C GLU A 42 0.61 -19.31 -7.05
N CYS A 43 0.59 -19.41 -8.38
CA CYS A 43 -0.15 -18.50 -9.24
C CYS A 43 -1.66 -18.81 -9.15
N VAL A 44 -2.43 -17.90 -8.55
CA VAL A 44 -3.89 -18.01 -8.48
C VAL A 44 -4.51 -17.39 -9.73
N ILE A 45 -5.50 -18.06 -10.31
CA ILE A 45 -6.25 -17.51 -11.45
C ILE A 45 -7.28 -16.52 -10.92
N ALA A 46 -7.21 -15.28 -11.39
CA ALA A 46 -8.21 -14.24 -11.14
C ALA A 46 -8.99 -13.93 -12.42
N LYS A 47 -10.29 -13.65 -12.30
CA LYS A 47 -11.15 -13.30 -13.45
C LYS A 47 -11.30 -11.80 -13.66
N ASP A 48 -11.19 -11.04 -12.57
CA ASP A 48 -11.38 -9.59 -12.57
C ASP A 48 -10.50 -8.92 -11.50
N ILE A 49 -10.55 -7.58 -11.45
CA ILE A 49 -9.83 -6.78 -10.46
C ILE A 49 -10.21 -7.17 -9.03
N ALA A 50 -11.48 -7.55 -8.80
CA ALA A 50 -11.95 -7.92 -7.48
C ALA A 50 -11.29 -9.22 -6.99
N ASP A 51 -11.17 -10.24 -7.85
CA ASP A 51 -10.42 -11.46 -7.56
C ASP A 51 -8.93 -11.18 -7.36
N LEU A 52 -8.34 -10.27 -8.14
CA LEU A 52 -6.93 -9.88 -7.96
C LEU A 52 -6.71 -9.26 -6.59
N VAL A 53 -7.55 -8.31 -6.17
CA VAL A 53 -7.45 -7.66 -4.86
C VAL A 53 -7.60 -8.69 -3.73
N GLU A 54 -8.63 -9.54 -3.79
CA GLU A 54 -8.85 -10.58 -2.78
C GLU A 54 -7.70 -11.58 -2.73
N GLY A 55 -7.22 -12.04 -3.89
CA GLY A 55 -6.12 -13.00 -3.97
C GLY A 55 -4.77 -12.43 -3.51
N LEU A 56 -4.54 -11.13 -3.69
CA LEU A 56 -3.28 -10.49 -3.32
C LEU A 56 -3.20 -10.14 -1.83
N VAL A 57 -4.25 -9.53 -1.30
CA VAL A 57 -4.22 -8.97 0.06
C VAL A 57 -5.46 -9.31 0.87
N GLY A 58 -6.50 -9.89 0.28
CA GLY A 58 -7.77 -10.11 0.96
C GLY A 58 -8.45 -8.80 1.39
N PRO A 59 -9.29 -8.82 2.45
CA PRO A 59 -9.67 -10.01 3.22
C PRO A 59 -10.58 -10.95 2.41
N LYS A 60 -10.83 -12.14 2.94
CA LYS A 60 -11.75 -13.11 2.32
C LYS A 60 -13.14 -12.48 2.10
N ASP A 61 -13.75 -12.80 0.97
CA ASP A 61 -15.07 -12.33 0.53
C ASP A 61 -15.14 -10.84 0.15
N VAL A 62 -13.99 -10.13 0.13
CA VAL A 62 -13.95 -8.72 -0.29
C VAL A 62 -14.29 -8.54 -1.77
N ALA A 63 -13.98 -9.52 -2.64
CA ALA A 63 -14.26 -9.38 -4.06
C ALA A 63 -15.76 -9.22 -4.35
N GLY A 64 -16.62 -9.86 -3.55
CA GLY A 64 -18.07 -9.70 -3.65
C GLY A 64 -18.50 -8.24 -3.42
N SER A 65 -17.94 -7.59 -2.39
CA SER A 65 -18.26 -6.20 -2.06
C SER A 65 -17.70 -5.23 -3.11
N ILE A 66 -16.48 -5.48 -3.61
CA ILE A 66 -15.88 -4.68 -4.68
C ILE A 66 -16.75 -4.72 -5.94
N ARG A 67 -17.24 -5.90 -6.35
CA ARG A 67 -18.13 -6.06 -7.51
C ARG A 67 -19.46 -5.37 -7.32
N GLU A 68 -20.03 -5.44 -6.12
CA GLU A 68 -21.29 -4.76 -5.85
C GLU A 68 -21.12 -3.24 -5.97
N LEU A 69 -20.07 -2.69 -5.36
CA LEU A 69 -19.79 -1.26 -5.35
C LEU A 69 -19.36 -0.74 -6.73
N SER A 70 -18.67 -1.53 -7.55
CA SER A 70 -18.22 -1.12 -8.89
C SER A 70 -19.36 -0.86 -9.87
N THR A 71 -20.56 -1.35 -9.59
CA THR A 71 -21.77 -1.02 -10.35
C THR A 71 -22.37 0.34 -9.97
N LYS A 72 -21.97 0.92 -8.83
CA LYS A 72 -22.63 2.08 -8.21
C LYS A 72 -21.73 3.31 -8.15
N ILE A 73 -20.44 3.14 -7.89
CA ILE A 73 -19.49 4.23 -7.58
C ILE A 73 -18.14 4.03 -8.29
N GLN A 74 -17.35 5.12 -8.33
CA GLN A 74 -16.03 5.10 -8.96
C GLN A 74 -15.01 4.35 -8.10
N ARG A 75 -13.98 3.80 -8.74
CA ARG A 75 -12.95 2.97 -8.10
C ARG A 75 -12.32 3.62 -6.87
N GLU A 76 -12.03 4.90 -6.95
CA GLU A 76 -11.40 5.66 -5.89
C GLU A 76 -12.32 5.67 -4.65
N GLU A 77 -13.62 5.87 -4.83
CA GLU A 77 -14.62 5.79 -3.76
C GLU A 77 -14.81 4.36 -3.23
N ILE A 78 -14.70 3.34 -4.10
CA ILE A 78 -14.73 1.92 -3.68
C ILE A 78 -13.63 1.64 -2.67
N ALA A 79 -12.41 2.14 -2.89
CA ALA A 79 -11.29 1.91 -1.98
C ALA A 79 -11.60 2.44 -0.56
N PHE A 80 -12.18 3.64 -0.44
CA PHE A 80 -12.60 4.19 0.86
C PHE A 80 -13.74 3.40 1.48
N LYS A 81 -14.74 2.99 0.69
CA LYS A 81 -15.87 2.20 1.20
C LYS A 81 -15.44 0.82 1.68
N ILE A 82 -14.57 0.15 0.95
CA ILE A 82 -14.01 -1.14 1.36
C ILE A 82 -13.15 -0.97 2.61
N ALA A 83 -12.32 0.07 2.70
CA ALA A 83 -11.56 0.37 3.92
C ALA A 83 -12.48 0.58 5.14
N GLU A 84 -13.59 1.31 4.96
CA GLU A 84 -14.62 1.49 5.99
C GLU A 84 -15.27 0.16 6.40
N GLU A 85 -15.66 -0.67 5.44
CA GLU A 85 -16.27 -1.98 5.70
C GLU A 85 -15.32 -2.94 6.44
N ILE A 86 -14.01 -2.89 6.13
CA ILE A 86 -12.98 -3.65 6.83
C ILE A 86 -12.87 -3.19 8.28
N VAL A 87 -12.75 -1.87 8.51
CA VAL A 87 -12.61 -1.31 9.86
C VAL A 87 -13.83 -1.61 10.73
N TYR A 88 -15.04 -1.59 10.17
CA TYR A 88 -16.27 -1.97 10.88
C TYR A 88 -16.48 -3.48 11.02
N GLY A 89 -15.59 -4.30 10.44
CA GLY A 89 -15.59 -5.75 10.63
C GLY A 89 -16.57 -6.53 9.77
N LYS A 90 -17.00 -6.00 8.61
CA LYS A 90 -17.88 -6.69 7.65
C LYS A 90 -17.29 -8.04 7.21
N PHE A 91 -15.96 -8.12 7.07
CA PHE A 91 -15.21 -9.30 6.64
C PHE A 91 -14.62 -10.11 7.82
N GLY A 92 -15.16 -9.90 9.02
CA GLY A 92 -14.64 -10.47 10.26
C GLY A 92 -14.05 -9.38 11.17
N LYS A 93 -14.24 -9.55 12.48
CA LYS A 93 -13.68 -8.63 13.48
C LYS A 93 -12.17 -8.84 13.59
N MET A 94 -11.43 -7.76 13.57
CA MET A 94 -9.97 -7.73 13.70
C MET A 94 -9.59 -6.74 14.80
N GLU A 95 -8.42 -6.93 15.39
CA GLU A 95 -7.83 -5.90 16.27
C GLU A 95 -7.58 -4.61 15.49
N PRO A 96 -7.66 -3.42 16.13
CA PRO A 96 -7.60 -2.13 15.42
C PRO A 96 -6.39 -1.96 14.49
N GLU A 97 -5.21 -2.40 14.92
CA GLU A 97 -3.99 -2.34 14.12
C GLU A 97 -4.05 -3.26 12.89
N VAL A 98 -4.56 -4.48 13.06
CA VAL A 98 -4.74 -5.45 11.97
C VAL A 98 -5.80 -4.97 10.98
N ALA A 99 -6.91 -4.41 11.48
CA ALA A 99 -7.95 -3.81 10.65
C ALA A 99 -7.40 -2.62 9.84
N ALA A 100 -6.57 -1.77 10.46
CA ALA A 100 -5.94 -0.65 9.77
C ALA A 100 -4.99 -1.12 8.67
N GLU A 101 -4.14 -2.10 8.97
CA GLU A 101 -3.22 -2.67 7.99
C GLU A 101 -3.98 -3.29 6.81
N GLN A 102 -4.97 -4.13 7.09
CA GLN A 102 -5.80 -4.77 6.08
C GLN A 102 -6.52 -3.73 5.21
N ALA A 103 -7.13 -2.71 5.82
CA ALA A 103 -7.83 -1.65 5.10
C ALA A 103 -6.91 -0.86 4.16
N ILE A 104 -5.71 -0.50 4.62
CA ILE A 104 -4.73 0.24 3.83
C ILE A 104 -4.19 -0.61 2.67
N ARG A 105 -3.86 -1.88 2.92
CA ARG A 105 -3.40 -2.81 1.88
C ARG A 105 -4.47 -3.05 0.81
N THR A 106 -5.71 -3.34 1.22
CA THR A 106 -6.82 -3.56 0.30
C THR A 106 -7.14 -2.30 -0.52
N ALA A 107 -7.13 -1.11 0.09
CA ALA A 107 -7.34 0.14 -0.64
C ALA A 107 -6.24 0.41 -1.67
N LEU A 108 -4.97 0.20 -1.31
CA LEU A 108 -3.85 0.33 -2.25
C LEU A 108 -3.93 -0.71 -3.38
N ALA A 109 -4.38 -1.93 -3.09
CA ALA A 109 -4.63 -2.93 -4.14
C ALA A 109 -5.74 -2.48 -5.10
N ILE A 110 -6.80 -1.84 -4.60
CA ILE A 110 -7.87 -1.30 -5.45
C ILE A 110 -7.35 -0.15 -6.32
N PHE A 111 -6.59 0.80 -5.77
CA PHE A 111 -6.01 1.90 -6.55
C PHE A 111 -5.10 1.40 -7.67
N THR A 112 -4.28 0.39 -7.36
CA THR A 112 -3.32 -0.19 -8.31
C THR A 112 -3.90 -1.30 -9.18
N GLU A 113 -5.23 -1.49 -9.15
CA GLU A 113 -5.97 -2.53 -9.89
C GLU A 113 -5.49 -3.97 -9.61
N GLY A 114 -4.79 -4.20 -8.50
CA GLY A 114 -4.17 -5.48 -8.19
C GLY A 114 -3.04 -5.86 -9.16
N LEU A 115 -2.42 -4.90 -9.86
CA LEU A 115 -1.39 -5.17 -10.86
C LEU A 115 0.04 -5.00 -10.33
N THR A 116 0.19 -4.49 -9.11
CA THR A 116 1.50 -4.16 -8.53
C THR A 116 1.75 -4.95 -7.26
N ALA A 117 3.03 -5.13 -6.90
CA ALA A 117 3.42 -5.75 -5.65
C ALA A 117 3.34 -4.79 -4.44
N ALA A 118 3.04 -3.51 -4.66
CA ALA A 118 3.02 -2.49 -3.61
C ALA A 118 2.08 -2.78 -2.42
N PRO A 119 0.87 -3.33 -2.61
CA PRO A 119 0.00 -3.71 -1.49
C PRO A 119 0.60 -4.76 -0.55
N ILE A 120 1.46 -5.64 -1.08
CA ILE A 120 2.07 -6.74 -0.33
C ILE A 120 3.44 -6.33 0.21
N GLN A 121 4.30 -5.82 -0.66
CA GLN A 121 5.71 -5.58 -0.38
C GLN A 121 6.04 -4.10 -0.15
N GLY A 122 5.15 -3.18 -0.54
CA GLY A 122 5.35 -1.74 -0.41
C GLY A 122 4.91 -1.20 0.95
N VAL A 123 3.74 -1.60 1.43
CA VAL A 123 3.32 -1.40 2.82
C VAL A 123 3.87 -2.57 3.64
N ALA A 124 4.89 -2.33 4.46
CA ALA A 124 5.54 -3.37 5.25
C ALA A 124 4.69 -3.75 6.47
N GLN A 125 4.17 -2.76 7.19
CA GLN A 125 3.30 -2.93 8.35
C GLN A 125 2.59 -1.62 8.67
N VAL A 126 1.51 -1.69 9.46
CA VAL A 126 0.86 -0.51 10.05
C VAL A 126 0.88 -0.64 11.57
N LYS A 127 1.18 0.45 12.27
CA LYS A 127 1.26 0.48 13.73
C LYS A 127 0.45 1.61 14.34
N ILE A 128 -0.11 1.36 15.52
CA ILE A 128 -0.66 2.42 16.36
C ILE A 128 0.41 2.83 17.39
N LYS A 129 0.89 4.05 17.27
CA LYS A 129 1.98 4.60 18.11
C LYS A 129 1.45 5.74 18.99
N THR A 130 2.30 6.26 19.87
CA THR A 130 1.92 7.27 20.88
C THR A 130 2.72 8.56 20.69
N ASN A 131 2.02 9.69 20.66
CA ASN A 131 2.60 11.04 20.62
C ASN A 131 3.19 11.44 21.97
N ALA A 132 3.95 12.55 22.00
CA ALA A 132 4.50 13.11 23.24
C ALA A 132 3.42 13.48 24.28
N ASP A 133 2.22 13.87 23.82
CA ASP A 133 1.06 14.18 24.66
C ASP A 133 0.23 12.93 25.05
N ARG A 134 0.75 11.72 24.77
CA ARG A 134 0.13 10.42 25.02
C ARG A 134 -1.09 10.09 24.15
N THR A 135 -1.40 10.89 23.14
CA THR A 135 -2.44 10.54 22.16
C THR A 135 -1.95 9.45 21.22
N SER A 136 -2.83 8.53 20.82
CA SER A 136 -2.50 7.47 19.86
C SER A 136 -2.69 7.94 18.43
N TYR A 137 -1.78 7.58 17.53
CA TYR A 137 -1.80 7.95 16.11
C TYR A 137 -1.40 6.76 15.22
N LEU A 138 -1.65 6.87 13.92
CA LEU A 138 -1.34 5.81 12.95
C LEU A 138 0.01 6.05 12.25
N ALA A 139 0.84 5.00 12.19
CA ALA A 139 2.11 4.98 11.47
C ALA A 139 2.10 3.90 10.38
N ILE A 140 2.50 4.27 9.17
CA ILE A 140 2.56 3.36 8.03
C ILE A 140 4.03 3.16 7.67
N TYR A 141 4.49 1.91 7.74
CA TYR A 141 5.85 1.53 7.39
C TYR A 141 5.89 1.16 5.92
N PHE A 142 6.61 1.95 5.13
CA PHE A 142 6.84 1.69 3.72
C PHE A 142 8.21 1.04 3.48
N ALA A 143 8.26 0.11 2.52
CA ALA A 143 9.48 -0.49 2.01
C ALA A 143 9.73 -0.08 0.55
N GLY A 144 10.96 -0.28 0.07
CA GLY A 144 11.38 0.12 -1.29
C GLY A 144 10.45 -0.29 -2.45
N PRO A 145 9.83 -1.50 -2.43
CA PRO A 145 8.89 -1.93 -3.47
C PRO A 145 7.65 -1.05 -3.65
N ILE A 146 7.35 -0.15 -2.71
CA ILE A 146 6.27 0.86 -2.82
C ILE A 146 6.39 1.71 -4.10
N ARG A 147 7.61 1.82 -4.66
CA ARG A 147 7.87 2.48 -5.94
C ARG A 147 6.96 1.97 -7.07
N SER A 148 6.57 0.70 -7.04
CA SER A 148 5.75 0.06 -8.07
C SER A 148 4.30 0.59 -8.14
N ALA A 149 3.76 1.17 -7.06
CA ALA A 149 2.43 1.81 -7.07
C ALA A 149 2.40 3.11 -7.89
N GLY A 150 3.55 3.76 -8.11
CA GLY A 150 3.59 5.11 -8.67
C GLY A 150 3.18 6.20 -7.65
N GLY A 151 3.53 7.45 -7.96
CA GLY A 151 3.41 8.55 -6.99
C GLY A 151 1.97 8.89 -6.59
N THR A 152 1.00 8.78 -7.50
CA THR A 152 -0.40 9.10 -7.18
C THR A 152 -0.96 8.11 -6.15
N ASP A 153 -0.78 6.81 -6.37
CA ASP A 153 -1.34 5.78 -5.48
C ASP A 153 -0.59 5.71 -4.14
N GLN A 154 0.71 6.03 -4.14
CA GLN A 154 1.48 6.28 -2.92
C GLN A 154 0.86 7.40 -2.07
N ALA A 155 0.50 8.51 -2.70
CA ALA A 155 -0.12 9.63 -2.01
C ALA A 155 -1.52 9.29 -1.51
N LEU A 156 -2.35 8.64 -2.35
CA LEU A 156 -3.69 8.18 -1.96
C LEU A 156 -3.65 7.19 -0.78
N THR A 157 -2.59 6.40 -0.64
CA THR A 157 -2.37 5.54 0.53
C THR A 157 -2.34 6.35 1.84
N LEU A 158 -1.74 7.54 1.83
CA LEU A 158 -1.73 8.42 3.01
C LEU A 158 -3.10 9.03 3.29
N VAL A 159 -3.86 9.35 2.24
CA VAL A 159 -5.23 9.85 2.37
C VAL A 159 -6.14 8.77 2.98
N VAL A 160 -6.02 7.52 2.52
CA VAL A 160 -6.71 6.38 3.13
C VAL A 160 -6.23 6.14 4.56
N GLY A 161 -4.92 6.27 4.83
CA GLY A 161 -4.39 6.22 6.19
C GLY A 161 -5.05 7.25 7.12
N ASP A 162 -5.22 8.49 6.66
CA ASP A 162 -5.92 9.54 7.40
C ASP A 162 -7.42 9.23 7.58
N PHE A 163 -8.05 8.59 6.60
CA PHE A 163 -9.43 8.15 6.73
C PHE A 163 -9.58 7.03 7.76
N VAL A 164 -8.76 5.97 7.66
CA VAL A 164 -8.76 4.82 8.57
C VAL A 164 -8.46 5.24 10.00
N ARG A 165 -7.47 6.12 10.23
CA ARG A 165 -7.15 6.58 11.59
C ARG A 165 -8.31 7.35 12.23
N ARG A 166 -9.11 8.09 11.44
CA ARG A 166 -10.33 8.75 11.94
C ARG A 166 -11.42 7.76 12.31
N LEU A 167 -11.63 6.72 11.50
CA LEU A 167 -12.60 5.66 11.80
C LEU A 167 -12.26 4.92 13.10
N LEU A 168 -10.96 4.74 13.37
CA LEU A 168 -10.46 4.11 14.60
C LEU A 168 -10.38 5.08 15.80
N GLY A 169 -10.78 6.35 15.64
CA GLY A 169 -10.74 7.34 16.71
C GLY A 169 -9.32 7.76 17.14
N LEU A 170 -8.33 7.59 16.26
CA LEU A 170 -6.94 7.98 16.51
C LEU A 170 -6.71 9.47 16.23
N ASP A 171 -5.85 10.09 17.02
CA ASP A 171 -5.42 11.46 16.82
C ASP A 171 -4.44 11.57 15.64
N LYS A 172 -4.15 12.80 15.23
CA LYS A 172 -3.14 13.11 14.23
C LYS A 172 -1.74 12.80 14.79
N TYR A 173 -0.87 12.37 13.90
CA TYR A 173 0.56 12.37 14.15
C TYR A 173 1.06 13.80 14.42
N LYS A 174 1.88 13.96 15.47
CA LYS A 174 2.48 15.24 15.86
C LYS A 174 4.00 15.06 15.80
N PRO A 175 4.65 15.38 14.66
CA PRO A 175 6.09 15.22 14.53
C PRO A 175 6.85 16.19 15.44
N THR A 176 8.00 15.75 15.92
CA THR A 176 9.00 16.60 16.57
C THR A 176 9.90 17.25 15.54
N ALA A 177 10.54 18.36 15.90
CA ALA A 177 11.51 19.03 15.03
C ALA A 177 12.68 18.10 14.65
N GLU A 178 13.09 17.20 15.55
CA GLU A 178 14.14 16.21 15.30
C GLU A 178 13.71 15.16 14.28
N GLU A 179 12.47 14.67 14.32
CA GLU A 179 11.94 13.71 13.34
C GLU A 179 11.82 14.32 11.94
N ILE A 180 11.43 15.59 11.84
CA ILE A 180 11.39 16.32 10.57
C ILE A 180 12.80 16.49 10.02
N SER A 181 13.73 16.93 10.86
CA SER A 181 15.12 17.15 10.46
C SER A 181 15.80 15.84 10.09
N ARG A 182 15.48 14.75 10.78
CA ARG A 182 15.86 13.38 10.44
C ARG A 182 15.36 13.00 9.05
N PHE A 183 14.10 13.26 8.73
CA PHE A 183 13.54 12.95 7.41
C PHE A 183 14.25 13.72 6.30
N LEU A 184 14.54 15.01 6.52
CA LEU A 184 15.28 15.84 5.56
C LEU A 184 16.73 15.35 5.38
N GLU A 185 17.41 14.98 6.47
CA GLU A 185 18.74 14.36 6.40
C GLU A 185 18.72 13.08 5.55
N GLU A 186 17.77 12.18 5.83
CA GLU A 186 17.58 10.95 5.06
C GLU A 186 17.30 11.23 3.58
N LEU A 187 16.45 12.21 3.26
CA LEU A 187 16.10 12.59 1.89
C LEU A 187 17.35 12.99 1.09
N ARG A 188 18.18 13.87 1.66
CA ARG A 188 19.40 14.35 0.99
C ARG A 188 20.49 13.30 0.94
N LEU A 189 20.58 12.42 1.95
CA LEU A 189 21.48 11.27 1.91
C LEU A 189 21.07 10.25 0.83
N TYR A 190 19.77 10.00 0.67
CA TYR A 190 19.26 9.11 -0.37
C TYR A 190 19.59 9.65 -1.77
N GLU A 191 19.36 10.94 -2.03
CA GLU A 191 19.69 11.57 -3.32
C GLU A 191 21.17 11.48 -3.67
N ARG A 192 22.05 11.60 -2.66
CA ARG A 192 23.51 11.57 -2.86
C ARG A 192 24.05 10.16 -3.04
N ASN A 193 23.54 9.18 -2.28
CA ASN A 193 24.20 7.88 -2.13
C ASN A 193 23.43 6.70 -2.73
N VAL A 194 22.11 6.81 -2.89
CA VAL A 194 21.26 5.68 -3.27
C VAL A 194 20.67 5.86 -4.67
N GLY A 195 19.98 6.97 -4.90
CA GLY A 195 19.32 7.19 -6.17
C GLY A 195 18.52 8.48 -6.22
N ARG A 196 18.07 8.83 -7.42
CA ARG A 196 17.30 10.04 -7.64
C ARG A 196 15.81 9.82 -7.42
N PHE A 197 15.16 10.86 -6.91
CA PHE A 197 13.72 11.00 -6.92
C PHE A 197 13.22 11.47 -8.30
N GLN A 198 11.92 11.32 -8.56
CA GLN A 198 11.29 11.87 -9.76
C GLN A 198 11.22 13.40 -9.69
N TYR A 199 11.05 13.94 -8.49
CA TYR A 199 10.97 15.37 -8.21
C TYR A 199 12.10 15.79 -7.29
N HIS A 200 12.73 16.92 -7.59
CA HIS A 200 13.62 17.57 -6.65
C HIS A 200 12.84 18.68 -5.94
N ILE A 201 12.37 18.38 -4.74
CA ILE A 201 11.51 19.27 -3.96
C ILE A 201 12.36 20.05 -2.95
N PRO A 202 12.16 21.37 -2.78
CA PRO A 202 12.85 22.16 -1.77
C PRO A 202 12.59 21.66 -0.33
N ASP A 203 13.58 21.80 0.55
CA ASP A 203 13.48 21.35 1.95
C ASP A 203 12.27 21.97 2.69
N ASP A 204 11.98 23.25 2.43
CA ASP A 204 10.87 23.96 3.08
C ASP A 204 9.49 23.38 2.72
N GLU A 205 9.32 22.90 1.48
CA GLU A 205 8.08 22.27 1.03
C GLU A 205 7.92 20.87 1.63
N VAL A 206 9.01 20.09 1.69
CA VAL A 206 9.00 18.79 2.37
C VAL A 206 8.70 18.96 3.85
N LYS A 207 9.35 19.93 4.50
CA LYS A 207 9.12 20.26 5.92
C LYS A 207 7.66 20.62 6.17
N LYS A 208 7.09 21.53 5.37
CA LYS A 208 5.69 21.92 5.45
C LYS A 208 4.75 20.73 5.27
N ALA A 209 5.05 19.82 4.36
CA ALA A 209 4.27 18.61 4.17
C ALA A 209 4.33 17.70 5.41
N LEU A 210 5.53 17.45 5.95
CA LEU A 210 5.73 16.63 7.15
C LEU A 210 5.00 17.20 8.37
N ASP A 211 4.99 18.53 8.55
CA ASP A 211 4.25 19.21 9.62
C ASP A 211 2.72 19.04 9.51
N LEU A 212 2.20 18.84 8.30
CA LEU A 212 0.76 18.75 8.04
C LEU A 212 0.23 17.33 7.92
N LEU A 213 1.10 16.34 7.72
CA LEU A 213 0.71 14.94 7.54
C LEU A 213 0.11 14.37 8.83
N PRO A 214 -1.16 13.93 8.82
CA PRO A 214 -1.84 13.44 10.02
C PRO A 214 -1.49 12.00 10.38
N VAL A 215 -0.71 11.32 9.55
CA VAL A 215 -0.20 9.95 9.76
C VAL A 215 1.32 9.97 9.65
N GLU A 216 2.00 9.15 10.46
CA GLU A 216 3.46 9.03 10.37
C GLU A 216 3.83 8.22 9.13
N VAL A 217 4.60 8.84 8.23
CA VAL A 217 5.21 8.15 7.09
C VAL A 217 6.59 7.69 7.51
N THR A 218 6.70 6.40 7.82
CA THR A 218 7.95 5.75 8.24
C THR A 218 8.21 4.54 7.36
N GLY A 219 9.22 3.74 7.67
CA GLY A 219 9.60 2.63 6.83
C GLY A 219 10.66 1.73 7.42
N THR A 220 10.82 0.58 6.78
CA THR A 220 11.92 -0.34 7.07
C THR A 220 13.23 0.26 6.56
N GLU A 221 14.35 -0.21 7.12
CA GLU A 221 15.65 0.05 6.49
C GLU A 221 15.64 -0.49 5.07
N SER A 222 15.96 0.36 4.09
CA SER A 222 16.04 -0.05 2.67
C SER A 222 17.47 -0.08 2.17
N ASP A 223 18.34 0.76 2.72
CA ASP A 223 19.69 1.00 2.22
C ASP A 223 20.70 1.02 3.36
N PRO A 224 21.94 0.52 3.16
CA PRO A 224 22.96 0.46 4.20
C PRO A 224 23.57 1.83 4.57
N VAL A 225 22.92 2.94 4.18
CA VAL A 225 23.36 4.31 4.43
C VAL A 225 22.86 4.76 5.79
N GLU A 226 23.77 5.14 6.68
CA GLU A 226 23.43 5.64 8.01
C GLU A 226 23.28 7.17 8.04
N VAL A 227 22.42 7.65 8.93
CA VAL A 227 22.37 9.07 9.29
C VAL A 227 23.46 9.44 10.29
N SER A 228 23.85 10.71 10.27
CA SER A 228 24.90 11.25 11.13
C SER A 228 24.33 11.99 12.33
N SER A 229 23.37 12.90 12.10
CA SER A 229 22.97 13.89 13.10
C SER A 229 21.84 13.40 14.00
N TYR A 230 20.76 12.90 13.40
CA TYR A 230 19.54 12.58 14.14
C TYR A 230 19.40 11.08 14.43
N ARG A 231 20.34 10.52 15.20
CA ARG A 231 20.37 9.08 15.55
C ARG A 231 19.53 8.77 16.79
N ASN A 232 19.05 7.52 16.89
CA ASN A 232 18.37 6.95 18.06
C ASN A 232 17.12 7.72 18.51
N LEU A 233 16.34 8.24 17.58
CA LEU A 233 15.07 8.89 17.90
C LEU A 233 14.06 7.87 18.41
N GLN A 234 13.33 8.21 19.47
CA GLN A 234 12.47 7.29 20.21
C GLN A 234 11.45 6.55 19.32
N ARG A 235 10.92 7.22 18.29
CA ARG A 235 9.90 6.69 17.39
C ARG A 235 10.46 6.21 16.05
N ILE A 236 11.78 6.20 15.84
CA ILE A 236 12.41 5.73 14.61
C ILE A 236 13.39 4.61 14.98
N GLU A 237 13.04 3.38 14.63
CA GLU A 237 13.68 2.16 15.10
C GLU A 237 15.01 1.84 14.39
N THR A 238 15.42 2.67 13.44
CA THR A 238 16.65 2.49 12.65
C THR A 238 17.44 3.79 12.53
N ASN A 239 18.76 3.67 12.39
CA ASN A 239 19.66 4.77 12.04
C ASN A 239 20.01 4.81 10.54
N ARG A 240 19.34 3.98 9.74
CA ARG A 240 19.52 3.94 8.29
C ARG A 240 18.42 4.65 7.54
N VAL A 241 18.67 4.89 6.27
CA VAL A 241 17.73 5.54 5.35
C VAL A 241 16.52 4.64 5.08
N ARG A 242 15.32 5.25 5.16
CA ARG A 242 14.01 4.61 4.92
C ARG A 242 13.45 4.99 3.55
N GLY A 243 14.07 4.49 2.48
CA GLY A 243 13.79 4.89 1.10
C GLY A 243 12.34 4.75 0.65
N GLY A 244 11.58 3.79 1.19
CA GLY A 244 10.14 3.67 0.94
C GLY A 244 9.36 4.89 1.42
N ALA A 245 9.62 5.31 2.66
CA ALA A 245 9.00 6.49 3.28
C ALA A 245 9.35 7.77 2.50
N LEU A 246 10.62 7.93 2.15
CA LEU A 246 11.11 9.08 1.39
C LEU A 246 10.40 9.22 0.04
N ARG A 247 10.19 8.11 -0.68
CA ARG A 247 9.48 8.11 -1.97
C ARG A 247 8.02 8.51 -1.83
N VAL A 248 7.33 7.97 -0.83
CA VAL A 248 5.92 8.26 -0.58
C VAL A 248 5.70 9.75 -0.27
N VAL A 249 6.62 10.39 0.46
CA VAL A 249 6.54 11.83 0.72
C VAL A 249 6.96 12.64 -0.52
N ASN A 250 8.15 12.39 -1.05
CA ASN A 250 8.73 13.23 -2.10
C ASN A 250 8.08 12.99 -3.48
N ASP A 251 8.10 11.76 -3.98
CA ASP A 251 7.52 11.42 -5.29
C ASP A 251 5.99 11.26 -5.25
N GLY A 252 5.46 10.98 -4.06
CA GLY A 252 4.03 10.84 -3.80
C GLY A 252 3.39 12.17 -3.40
N ILE A 253 3.08 12.36 -2.11
CA ILE A 253 2.16 13.42 -1.66
C ILE A 253 2.58 14.82 -2.08
N VAL A 254 3.88 15.14 -2.04
CA VAL A 254 4.37 16.47 -2.42
C VAL A 254 4.51 16.58 -3.95
N GLY A 255 5.18 15.63 -4.59
CA GLY A 255 5.41 15.63 -6.05
C GLY A 255 4.14 15.42 -6.89
N ARG A 256 3.04 14.93 -6.28
CA ARG A 256 1.75 14.67 -6.93
C ARG A 256 0.59 15.43 -6.29
N ALA A 257 0.84 16.42 -5.44
CA ALA A 257 -0.20 17.15 -4.72
C ALA A 257 -1.38 17.60 -5.61
N ALA A 258 -1.11 18.14 -6.80
CA ALA A 258 -2.12 18.61 -7.74
C ALA A 258 -3.04 17.52 -8.32
N LYS A 259 -2.63 16.24 -8.29
CA LYS A 259 -3.46 15.11 -8.72
C LYS A 259 -4.25 14.48 -7.56
N VAL A 260 -3.86 14.77 -6.33
CA VAL A 260 -4.46 14.20 -5.12
C VAL A 260 -5.55 15.11 -4.56
N LEU A 261 -5.44 16.43 -4.81
CA LEU A 261 -6.47 17.44 -4.57
C LEU A 261 -7.63 17.30 -5.55
#